data_AF-P47224-F1
#
_entry.id   AF-P47224-F1
#
_cell.length_a   1.000
_cell.length_b   1.000
_cell.length_c   1.000
_cell.angle_alpha   90.00
_cell.angle_beta   90.00
_cell.angle_gamma   90.00
#
_symmetry.space_group_name_H-M   'P 1'
#
loop_
_entity.id
_entity.type
_entity.pdbx_description
1 polymer ?
#
loop_
_entity_poly.entity_id
_entity_poly.type
_entity_poly.pdbx_seq_one_letter_code
_entity_poly.pdbx_strand_id
1 'polypeptide(L)'
;MEPAEQPSELVSAEGRNRKAVLCQRCGSRVLQPGTALFSRRQLFLPSMRKKPALSDGSNPDGDLLQEHWLVEDMFIFENVGFTKDVGNIKFLVCADCEIGPIGWHCLDDKNSFYVALERVSHE
;
A
#
# COMPACT_ATOMS: atom_id res chain seq x y z
N MET A 1 3.53 2.83 24.26
CA MET A 1 3.85 2.58 22.85
C MET A 1 3.31 1.19 22.56
N GLU A 2 2.17 1.09 21.89
CA GLU A 2 1.62 -0.21 21.48
C GLU A 2 2.64 -0.89 20.55
N PRO A 3 2.93 -2.18 20.74
CA PRO A 3 3.83 -2.90 19.86
C PRO A 3 3.16 -2.97 18.49
N ALA A 4 3.89 -2.55 17.44
CA ALA A 4 3.50 -2.82 16.06
C ALA A 4 3.05 -4.28 15.96
N GLU A 5 1.79 -4.51 15.56
CA GLU A 5 1.19 -5.84 15.45
C GLU A 5 2.20 -6.77 14.78
N GLN A 6 2.62 -7.83 15.49
CA GLN A 6 3.61 -8.74 14.94
C GLN A 6 3.03 -9.34 13.64
N PRO A 7 3.85 -9.51 12.58
CA PRO A 7 3.38 -10.07 11.32
C PRO A 7 2.57 -11.38 11.50
N SER A 8 2.85 -12.16 12.54
CA SER A 8 2.11 -13.38 12.88
C SER A 8 0.60 -13.20 13.11
N GLU A 9 0.15 -12.06 13.67
CA GLU A 9 -1.27 -11.79 13.91
C GLU A 9 -2.00 -11.28 12.66
N LEU A 10 -1.23 -10.71 11.73
CA LEU A 10 -1.76 -10.19 10.46
C LEU A 10 -1.65 -11.21 9.32
N VAL A 11 -0.77 -12.20 9.44
CA VAL A 11 -0.42 -13.14 8.35
C VAL A 11 -0.93 -14.55 8.66
N SER A 12 -1.66 -15.14 7.71
CA SER A 12 -2.20 -16.50 7.77
C SER A 12 -1.10 -17.55 7.63
N ALA A 13 -1.42 -18.83 7.85
CA ALA A 13 -0.46 -19.91 7.64
C ALA A 13 0.01 -20.00 6.17
N GLU A 14 -0.85 -19.56 5.24
CA GLU A 14 -0.62 -19.48 3.81
C GLU A 14 0.09 -18.19 3.39
N GLY A 15 0.51 -17.36 4.35
CA GLY A 15 1.19 -16.09 4.08
C GLY A 15 0.25 -14.97 3.65
N ARG A 16 -1.07 -15.09 3.84
CA ARG A 16 -2.05 -14.08 3.39
C ARG A 16 -2.50 -13.14 4.51
N ASN A 17 -3.04 -11.97 4.19
CA ASN A 17 -3.62 -11.09 5.20
C ASN A 17 -4.83 -11.75 5.90
N ARG A 18 -4.83 -11.83 7.24
CA ARG A 18 -5.95 -12.36 8.03
C ARG A 18 -7.11 -11.38 8.18
N LYS A 19 -6.78 -10.09 8.21
CA LYS A 19 -7.70 -8.97 8.42
C LYS A 19 -7.92 -8.21 7.10
N ALA A 20 -9.00 -7.45 7.01
CA ALA A 20 -9.16 -6.52 5.90
C ALA A 20 -8.09 -5.44 6.00
N VAL A 21 -7.68 -4.91 4.84
CA VAL A 21 -6.75 -3.77 4.80
C VAL A 21 -7.57 -2.52 4.53
N LEU A 22 -7.43 -1.53 5.40
CA LEU A 22 -8.19 -0.29 5.39
C LEU A 22 -7.27 0.91 5.23
N CYS A 23 -7.80 1.99 4.65
CA CYS A 23 -7.14 3.28 4.66
C CYS A 23 -7.11 3.84 6.09
N GLN A 24 -5.92 4.09 6.63
CA GLN A 24 -5.71 4.68 7.96
C GLN A 24 -6.23 6.13 8.14
N ARG A 25 -6.80 6.74 7.09
CA ARG A 25 -7.32 8.12 7.12
C ARG A 25 -8.84 8.18 7.12
N CYS A 26 -9.51 7.30 6.38
CA CYS A 26 -10.97 7.32 6.22
C CYS A 26 -11.64 5.97 6.51
N GLY A 27 -10.89 4.91 6.82
CA GLY A 27 -11.43 3.57 7.04
C GLY A 27 -11.90 2.86 5.76
N SER A 28 -11.74 3.48 4.58
CA SER A 28 -12.13 2.86 3.32
C SER A 28 -11.39 1.55 3.09
N ARG A 29 -12.12 0.54 2.60
CA ARG A 29 -11.55 -0.78 2.36
C ARG A 29 -10.65 -0.77 1.14
N VAL A 30 -9.42 -1.26 1.32
CA VAL A 30 -8.40 -1.40 0.30
C VAL A 30 -8.31 -2.84 -0.17
N LEU A 31 -8.33 -3.81 0.75
CA LEU A 31 -8.31 -5.25 0.44
C LEU A 31 -9.21 -6.04 1.40
N GLN A 32 -9.79 -7.12 0.89
CA GLN A 32 -10.49 -8.12 1.71
C GLN A 32 -9.48 -9.02 2.46
N PRO A 33 -9.90 -9.68 3.55
CA PRO A 33 -9.13 -10.76 4.14
C PRO A 33 -8.77 -11.85 3.12
N GLY A 34 -7.55 -12.35 3.19
CA GLY A 34 -7.08 -13.48 2.41
C GLY A 34 -6.78 -13.18 0.94
N THR A 35 -6.70 -11.91 0.52
CA THR A 35 -6.51 -11.56 -0.90
C THR A 35 -5.11 -11.06 -1.23
N ALA A 36 -4.26 -10.78 -0.24
CA ALA A 36 -2.91 -10.31 -0.45
C ALA A 36 -1.88 -11.14 0.32
N LEU A 37 -0.70 -11.32 -0.26
CA LEU A 37 0.41 -12.07 0.30
C LEU A 37 1.36 -11.17 1.07
N PHE A 38 1.87 -11.62 2.20
CA PHE A 38 2.91 -10.91 2.92
C PHE A 38 4.22 -10.99 2.15
N SER A 39 4.83 -9.83 1.89
CA SER A 39 6.08 -9.70 1.15
C SER A 39 7.02 -8.73 1.85
N ARG A 40 8.28 -9.13 2.00
CA ARG A 40 9.35 -8.25 2.49
C ARG A 40 10.18 -7.75 1.31
N ARG A 41 10.12 -6.45 1.07
CA ARG A 41 10.87 -5.76 0.01
C ARG A 41 11.08 -4.32 0.44
N GLN A 42 12.31 -3.81 0.30
CA GLN A 42 12.57 -2.40 0.57
C GLN A 42 12.04 -1.56 -0.60
N LEU A 43 11.03 -0.73 -0.33
CA LEU A 43 10.42 0.16 -1.31
C LEU A 43 10.35 1.57 -0.73
N PHE A 44 10.73 2.56 -1.54
CA PHE A 44 10.61 3.96 -1.17
C PHE A 44 9.20 4.47 -1.49
N LEU A 45 8.52 4.98 -0.46
CA LEU A 45 7.23 5.66 -0.61
C LEU A 45 7.36 7.10 -0.11
N PRO A 46 7.05 8.10 -0.96
CA PRO A 46 6.88 9.48 -0.53
C PRO A 46 5.98 9.61 0.71
N SER A 47 6.18 10.68 1.48
CA SER A 47 5.31 11.05 2.60
C SER A 47 3.86 11.18 2.15
N MET A 48 2.93 10.71 2.99
CA MET A 48 1.52 10.73 2.63
C MET A 48 1.01 12.16 2.44
N ARG A 49 0.50 12.46 1.25
CA ARG A 49 -0.11 13.73 0.85
C ARG A 49 -1.32 13.47 -0.06
N LYS A 50 -2.11 14.50 -0.34
CA LYS A 50 -3.19 14.39 -1.34
C LYS A 50 -2.60 14.35 -2.76
N LYS A 51 -3.29 13.68 -3.69
CA LYS A 51 -2.88 13.42 -5.07
C LYS A 51 -2.32 14.62 -5.89
N PRO A 52 -2.69 15.90 -5.69
CA PRO A 52 -2.03 17.00 -6.41
C PRO A 52 -0.58 17.25 -5.97
N ALA A 53 -0.24 16.91 -4.71
CA ALA A 53 1.04 17.24 -4.09
C ALA A 53 2.12 16.15 -4.26
N LEU A 54 1.75 14.97 -4.78
CA LEU A 54 2.67 13.85 -5.03
C LEU A 54 3.41 13.98 -6.37
N SER A 55 2.93 14.86 -7.26
CA SER A 55 3.49 15.08 -8.60
C SER A 55 4.62 16.11 -8.66
N ASP A 56 4.92 16.79 -7.55
CA ASP A 56 6.05 17.72 -7.54
C ASP A 56 7.35 16.92 -7.40
N GLY A 57 8.17 16.91 -8.45
CA GLY A 57 9.44 16.17 -8.52
C GLY A 57 10.56 16.72 -7.62
N SER A 58 10.22 17.59 -6.68
CA SER A 58 11.13 17.99 -5.61
C SER A 58 11.35 16.79 -4.70
N ASN A 59 12.62 16.41 -4.48
CA ASN A 59 13.07 15.23 -3.73
C ASN A 59 12.13 14.94 -2.54
N PRO A 60 11.11 14.08 -2.72
CA PRO A 60 10.00 14.10 -1.78
C PRO A 60 10.50 13.45 -0.52
N ASP A 61 10.34 14.13 0.61
CA ASP A 61 10.48 13.48 1.91
C ASP A 61 9.59 12.22 1.92
N GLY A 62 10.09 11.12 2.47
CA GLY A 62 9.47 9.82 2.39
C GLY A 62 10.26 8.73 3.09
N ASP A 63 9.69 7.54 3.14
CA ASP A 63 10.17 6.45 3.96
C ASP A 63 10.59 5.25 3.10
N LEU A 64 11.64 4.56 3.54
CA LEU A 64 12.00 3.23 3.04
C LEU A 64 11.25 2.18 3.87
N LEU A 65 10.15 1.69 3.32
CA LEU A 65 9.28 0.69 3.95
C LEU A 65 9.75 -0.70 3.54
N GLN A 66 9.58 -1.68 4.42
CA GLN A 66 10.09 -3.05 4.21
C GLN A 66 8.98 -4.09 4.08
N GLU A 67 7.88 -3.92 4.81
CA GLU A 67 6.81 -4.91 4.89
C GLU A 67 5.61 -4.45 4.07
N HIS A 68 5.17 -5.31 3.15
CA HIS A 68 4.12 -5.01 2.19
C HIS A 68 3.14 -6.17 2.04
N TRP A 69 1.91 -5.84 1.71
CA TRP A 69 0.97 -6.74 1.08
C TRP A 69 1.19 -6.72 -0.43
N LEU A 70 1.58 -7.85 -0.98
CA LEU A 70 1.65 -8.11 -2.40
C LEU A 70 0.27 -8.54 -2.90
N VAL A 71 -0.24 -7.81 -3.86
CA VAL A 71 -1.45 -8.11 -4.61
C VAL A 71 -1.02 -8.39 -6.04
N GLU A 72 -1.47 -9.52 -6.59
CA GLU A 72 -1.03 -10.02 -7.91
C GLU A 72 -1.95 -9.58 -9.07
N ASP A 73 -3.11 -9.01 -8.75
CA ASP A 73 -4.10 -8.53 -9.71
C ASP A 73 -4.75 -7.23 -9.22
N MET A 74 -4.78 -6.22 -10.08
CA MET A 74 -5.38 -4.92 -9.77
C MET A 74 -6.88 -5.00 -9.46
N PHE A 75 -7.58 -6.01 -9.99
CA PHE A 75 -9.01 -6.20 -9.75
C PHE A 75 -9.35 -6.75 -8.36
N ILE A 76 -8.32 -7.13 -7.57
CA ILE A 76 -8.47 -7.55 -6.18
C ILE A 76 -8.68 -6.34 -5.24
N PHE A 77 -8.23 -5.15 -5.65
CA PHE A 77 -8.41 -3.96 -4.85
C PHE A 77 -9.89 -3.54 -4.78
N GLU A 78 -10.30 -3.05 -3.61
CA GLU A 78 -11.64 -2.50 -3.39
C GLU A 78 -11.65 -1.00 -3.78
N ASN A 79 -11.10 -0.12 -2.93
CA ASN A 79 -11.10 1.34 -3.15
C ASN A 79 -9.68 1.92 -3.27
N VAL A 80 -8.97 1.57 -4.35
CA VAL A 80 -7.61 2.06 -4.64
C VAL A 80 -7.57 2.85 -5.94
N GLY A 81 -6.86 3.97 -5.92
CA GLY A 81 -6.52 4.76 -7.11
C GLY A 81 -5.02 4.69 -7.42
N PHE A 82 -4.66 4.84 -8.69
CA PHE A 82 -3.28 4.96 -9.14
C PHE A 82 -2.90 6.43 -9.40
N THR A 83 -1.69 6.82 -9.06
CA THR A 83 -1.14 8.14 -9.41
C THR A 83 -0.71 8.19 -10.88
N LYS A 84 -0.29 9.38 -11.32
CA LYS A 84 0.55 9.50 -12.51
C LYS A 84 1.87 8.77 -12.30
N ASP A 85 2.52 8.47 -13.41
CA ASP A 85 3.79 7.76 -13.42
C ASP A 85 4.90 8.71 -12.94
N VAL A 86 5.74 8.23 -12.02
CA VAL A 86 6.95 8.92 -11.57
C VAL A 86 8.13 8.04 -11.98
N GLY A 87 8.76 8.37 -13.11
CA GLY A 87 9.71 7.46 -13.75
C GLY A 87 8.99 6.16 -14.15
N ASN A 88 9.43 5.03 -13.59
CA ASN A 88 8.86 3.71 -13.89
C ASN A 88 7.90 3.19 -12.81
N ILE A 89 7.37 4.09 -11.98
CA ILE A 89 6.61 3.75 -10.78
C ILE A 89 5.24 4.42 -10.84
N LYS A 90 4.19 3.65 -10.54
CA LYS A 90 2.89 4.18 -10.13
C LYS A 90 2.73 3.99 -8.63
N PHE A 91 2.29 5.04 -7.94
CA PHE A 91 1.92 4.92 -6.54
C PHE A 91 0.42 4.64 -6.41
N LEU A 92 0.05 3.95 -5.34
CA LEU A 92 -1.33 3.64 -4.98
C LEU A 92 -1.79 4.62 -3.91
N VAL A 93 -3.00 5.15 -4.05
CA VAL A 93 -3.66 6.04 -3.09
C VAL A 93 -5.03 5.48 -2.73
N CYS A 94 -5.60 5.90 -1.60
CA CYS A 94 -7.00 5.60 -1.31
C CYS A 94 -7.90 6.28 -2.35
N ALA A 95 -8.87 5.55 -2.92
CA ALA A 95 -9.78 6.13 -3.92
C ALA A 95 -10.76 7.16 -3.32
N ASP A 96 -11.15 6.98 -2.05
CA ASP A 96 -12.18 7.83 -1.43
C ASP A 96 -11.62 9.15 -0.88
N CYS A 97 -10.47 9.11 -0.21
CA CYS A 97 -9.87 10.31 0.40
C CYS A 97 -8.70 10.89 -0.40
N GLU A 98 -8.21 10.17 -1.42
CA GLU A 98 -7.07 10.54 -2.27
C GLU A 98 -5.75 10.79 -1.53
N ILE A 99 -5.68 10.43 -0.24
CA ILE A 99 -4.46 10.51 0.56
C ILE A 99 -3.62 9.25 0.31
N GLY A 100 -2.34 9.45 0.04
CA GLY A 100 -1.36 8.39 -0.12
C GLY A 100 0.04 8.98 -0.38
N PRO A 101 1.04 8.20 -0.78
CA PRO A 101 0.91 6.83 -1.25
C PRO A 101 0.76 5.84 -0.10
N ILE A 102 -0.14 4.88 -0.29
CA ILE A 102 -0.29 3.68 0.55
C ILE A 102 0.42 2.48 -0.07
N GLY A 103 0.78 2.56 -1.34
CA GLY A 103 1.42 1.47 -2.06
C GLY A 103 2.22 1.92 -3.27
N TRP A 104 2.83 0.95 -3.92
CA TRP A 104 3.84 1.09 -4.94
C TRP A 104 3.66 -0.01 -6.01
N HIS A 105 3.83 0.35 -7.28
CA HIS A 105 3.75 -0.55 -8.40
C HIS A 105 4.81 -0.21 -9.45
N CYS A 106 5.56 -1.23 -9.90
CA CYS A 106 6.54 -1.10 -10.97
C CYS A 106 5.86 -1.25 -12.32
N LEU A 107 6.09 -0.35 -13.28
CA LEU A 107 5.52 -0.51 -14.62
C LEU A 107 6.15 -1.65 -15.43
N ASP A 108 7.37 -2.08 -15.09
CA ASP A 108 7.99 -3.27 -15.69
C ASP A 108 7.32 -4.57 -15.22
N ASP A 109 6.70 -4.57 -14.04
CA ASP A 109 6.02 -5.71 -13.45
C ASP A 109 4.53 -5.41 -13.28
N LYS A 110 3.76 -5.74 -14.32
CA LYS A 110 2.33 -5.43 -14.43
C LYS A 110 1.46 -6.14 -13.40
N ASN A 111 1.98 -7.17 -12.72
CA ASN A 111 1.19 -8.01 -11.84
C ASN A 111 1.50 -7.73 -10.37
N SER A 112 2.66 -7.16 -10.02
CA SER A 112 3.00 -6.92 -8.61
C SER A 112 2.59 -5.53 -8.13
N PHE A 113 1.63 -5.48 -7.22
CA PHE A 113 1.22 -4.28 -6.52
C PHE A 113 1.52 -4.43 -5.02
N TYR A 114 2.28 -3.50 -4.46
CA TYR A 114 2.71 -3.55 -3.07
C TYR A 114 1.98 -2.50 -2.25
N VAL A 115 1.27 -2.89 -1.20
CA VAL A 115 0.66 -1.97 -0.22
C VAL A 115 1.47 -2.02 1.06
N ALA A 116 1.99 -0.87 1.51
CA ALA A 116 2.86 -0.83 2.67
C ALA A 116 2.07 -0.98 3.97
N LEU A 117 2.49 -1.92 4.83
CA LEU A 117 1.78 -2.22 6.10
C LEU A 117 1.69 -0.98 7.00
N GLU A 118 2.78 -0.20 7.08
CA GLU A 118 2.83 1.03 7.89
C GLU A 118 1.92 2.16 7.38
N ARG A 119 1.37 2.03 6.17
CA ARG A 119 0.54 3.06 5.53
C ARG A 119 -0.95 2.71 5.52
N VAL A 120 -1.35 1.59 6.12
CA VAL A 120 -2.72 1.08 6.19
C VAL A 120 -3.08 0.62 7.60
N SER A 121 -4.36 0.35 7.84
CA SER A 121 -4.87 -0.23 9.09
C SER A 121 -5.47 -1.60 8.82
N HIS A 122 -5.61 -2.42 9.85
CA HIS A 122 -6.07 -3.81 9.72
C HIS A 122 -7.19 -4.10 10.71
N GLU A 123 -8.34 -4.53 10.20
CA GLU A 123 -9.55 -4.86 10.98
C GLU A 123 -10.23 -6.10 10.41
#